data_AF-A0A1Y2CW49-F1
#
_entry.id   AF-A0A1Y2CW49-F1
#
_cell.length_a   1.000
_cell.length_b   1.000
_cell.length_c   1.000
_cell.angle_alpha   90.00
_cell.angle_beta   90.00
_cell.angle_gamma   90.00
#
_symmetry.space_group_name_H-M   'P 1'
#
loop_
_entity.id
_entity.type
_entity.pdbx_description
1 polymer ?
#
loop_
_entity_poly.entity_id
_entity_poly.type
_entity_poly.pdbx_seq_one_letter_code
_entity_poly.pdbx_strand_id
1 'polypeptide(L)'
;MKGVFLTSFVWIDCEDEHILQYNADLLTDPIWKKDYHQIYSPPPNDEEVISRLVHREYNSKESVEKRLHYYRRHIPAVAACFNKAKILKRLKYMDQHGIWGREDQVYHDVVEALGGKKVTRAPRQFKLIIQGLPGSGKSSLAAEIERKYGFVHVSPKKIILEQVSFKTREAKALLDYIHNPEETPDDLMVDLIIKRLLMPDCVNQGWVLEGFPNTKSQAKALADKGIFPNRLLWLRASEETCRAG
;
A
#
# COMPACT_ATOMS: atom_id res chain seq x y z
N MET A 1 36.63 6.80 -9.22
CA MET A 1 35.28 7.29 -8.87
C MET A 1 34.35 6.09 -8.72
N LYS A 2 33.75 5.88 -7.54
CA LYS A 2 32.67 4.89 -7.36
C LYS A 2 31.43 5.43 -8.06
N GLY A 3 31.31 5.17 -9.36
CA GLY A 3 30.19 5.61 -10.17
C GLY A 3 28.97 4.73 -9.94
N VAL A 4 27.78 5.32 -9.96
CA VAL A 4 26.50 4.59 -10.00
C VAL A 4 26.47 3.80 -11.31
N PHE A 5 26.45 2.47 -11.24
CA PHE A 5 26.33 1.61 -12.41
C PHE A 5 24.85 1.44 -12.75
N LEU A 6 24.44 2.00 -13.89
CA LEU A 6 23.11 1.73 -14.46
C LEU A 6 23.04 0.28 -14.93
N THR A 7 22.19 -0.51 -14.29
CA THR A 7 22.00 -1.94 -14.60
C THR A 7 20.89 -2.17 -15.62
N SER A 8 19.96 -1.22 -15.77
CA SER A 8 18.74 -1.40 -16.56
C SER A 8 18.18 -0.07 -17.08
N PHE A 9 17.59 -0.09 -18.27
CA PHE A 9 16.86 1.02 -18.87
C PHE A 9 15.45 0.53 -19.27
N VAL A 10 14.42 1.20 -18.76
CA VAL A 10 13.00 0.85 -19.03
C VAL A 10 12.35 1.99 -19.79
N TRP A 11 11.75 1.66 -20.94
CA TRP A 11 11.03 2.62 -21.78
C TRP A 11 9.56 2.23 -21.85
N ILE A 12 8.72 3.05 -21.22
CA ILE A 12 7.26 2.92 -21.27
C ILE A 12 6.77 3.70 -22.48
N ASP A 13 5.94 3.04 -23.28
CA ASP A 13 5.45 3.59 -24.52
C ASP A 13 3.91 3.53 -24.60
N CYS A 14 3.32 4.59 -25.10
CA CYS A 14 1.89 4.79 -25.25
C CYS A 14 1.62 5.54 -26.55
N GLU A 15 0.49 5.31 -27.22
CA GLU A 15 0.14 6.03 -28.45
C GLU A 15 -0.24 7.49 -28.14
N ASP A 16 0.08 8.38 -29.07
CA ASP A 16 -0.03 9.82 -28.88
C ASP A 16 -1.50 10.23 -28.68
N GLU A 17 -2.45 9.59 -29.36
CA GLU A 17 -3.89 9.83 -29.22
C GLU A 17 -4.37 9.65 -27.78
N HIS A 18 -3.87 8.63 -27.07
CA HIS A 18 -4.25 8.37 -25.68
C HIS A 18 -3.69 9.43 -24.72
N ILE A 19 -2.47 9.90 -24.97
CA ILE A 19 -1.85 10.96 -24.17
C ILE A 19 -2.61 12.27 -24.39
N LEU A 20 -3.00 12.56 -25.63
CA LEU A 20 -3.83 13.72 -25.96
C LEU A 20 -5.18 13.65 -25.27
N GLN A 21 -5.86 12.51 -25.33
CA GLN A 21 -7.15 12.31 -24.65
C GLN A 21 -7.03 12.47 -23.13
N TYR A 22 -6.01 11.85 -22.51
CA TYR A 22 -5.77 11.99 -21.07
C TYR A 22 -5.59 13.45 -20.64
N ASN A 23 -4.81 14.23 -21.41
CA ASN A 23 -4.58 15.65 -21.09
C ASN A 23 -5.84 16.50 -21.33
N ALA A 24 -6.66 16.14 -22.33
CA ALA A 24 -7.94 16.80 -22.59
C ALA A 24 -8.94 16.58 -21.45
N ASP A 25 -8.90 15.42 -20.78
CA ASP A 25 -9.78 15.09 -19.66
C ASP A 25 -9.25 15.58 -18.30
N LEU A 26 -8.09 16.26 -18.28
CA LEU A 26 -7.48 16.79 -17.06
C LEU A 26 -8.00 18.20 -16.74
N LEU A 27 -8.50 18.33 -15.51
CA LEU A 27 -9.01 19.56 -14.93
C LEU A 27 -8.17 19.92 -13.71
N THR A 28 -7.91 21.21 -13.51
CA THR A 28 -7.14 21.69 -12.35
C THR A 28 -8.01 22.57 -11.48
N ASP A 29 -7.97 22.34 -10.17
CA ASP A 29 -8.45 23.28 -9.18
C ASP A 29 -7.42 24.42 -9.01
N PRO A 30 -7.75 25.66 -9.38
CA PRO A 30 -6.80 26.77 -9.34
C PRO A 30 -6.46 27.22 -7.91
N ILE A 31 -7.28 26.88 -6.91
CA ILE A 31 -7.08 27.23 -5.50
C ILE A 31 -6.18 26.19 -4.84
N TRP A 32 -6.56 24.92 -4.89
CA TRP A 32 -5.80 23.84 -4.24
C TRP A 32 -4.60 23.36 -5.05
N LYS A 33 -4.46 23.80 -6.31
CA LYS A 33 -3.42 23.34 -7.25
C LYS A 33 -3.44 21.82 -7.41
N LYS A 34 -4.64 21.24 -7.38
CA LYS A 34 -4.88 19.81 -7.50
C LYS A 34 -5.47 19.50 -8.86
N ASP A 35 -4.91 18.49 -9.52
CA ASP A 35 -5.43 17.98 -10.78
C ASP A 35 -6.43 16.85 -10.52
N TYR A 36 -7.49 16.85 -11.31
CA TYR A 36 -8.54 15.85 -11.37
C TYR A 36 -8.64 15.34 -12.81
N HIS A 37 -8.89 14.05 -12.96
CA HIS A 37 -9.12 13.44 -14.27
C HIS A 37 -10.53 12.87 -14.29
N GLN A 38 -11.34 13.25 -15.29
CA GLN A 38 -12.77 12.91 -15.33
C GLN A 38 -13.07 11.42 -15.12
N ILE A 39 -12.26 10.54 -15.70
CA ILE A 39 -12.43 9.09 -15.58
C ILE A 39 -11.61 8.49 -14.41
N TYR A 40 -10.34 8.88 -14.25
CA TYR A 40 -9.38 8.14 -13.44
C TYR A 40 -9.23 8.65 -12.01
N SER A 41 -9.48 9.95 -11.80
CA SER A 41 -9.45 10.59 -10.49
C SER A 41 -10.48 11.71 -10.51
N PRO A 42 -11.78 11.36 -10.55
CA PRO A 42 -12.84 12.34 -10.72
C PRO A 42 -12.83 13.35 -9.57
N PRO A 43 -13.26 14.59 -9.83
CA PRO A 43 -13.42 15.58 -8.77
C PRO A 43 -14.41 15.10 -7.70
N PRO A 44 -14.27 15.57 -6.46
CA PRO A 44 -15.26 15.29 -5.41
C PRO A 44 -16.64 15.81 -5.85
N ASN A 45 -17.69 15.18 -5.32
CA ASN A 45 -19.07 15.61 -5.56
C ASN A 45 -19.40 16.86 -4.71
N ASP A 46 -18.75 17.97 -5.03
CA ASP A 46 -18.83 19.27 -4.37
C ASP A 46 -18.98 20.35 -5.46
N GLU A 47 -20.11 21.05 -5.47
CA GLU A 47 -20.45 22.03 -6.51
C GLU A 47 -19.47 23.22 -6.55
N GLU A 48 -18.93 23.63 -5.40
CA GLU A 48 -17.96 24.73 -5.34
C GLU A 48 -16.64 24.31 -6.01
N VAL A 49 -16.21 23.07 -5.75
CA VAL A 49 -15.00 22.51 -6.39
C VAL A 49 -15.23 22.32 -7.87
N ILE A 50 -16.36 21.72 -8.29
CA ILE A 50 -16.66 21.42 -9.69
C ILE A 50 -16.75 22.70 -10.53
N SER A 51 -17.44 23.73 -10.02
CA SER A 51 -17.66 24.98 -10.76
C SER A 51 -16.39 25.79 -11.05
N ARG A 52 -15.33 25.60 -10.25
CA ARG A 52 -14.05 26.32 -10.43
C ARG A 52 -12.97 25.56 -11.19
N LEU A 53 -13.24 24.32 -11.62
CA LEU A 53 -12.27 23.52 -12.37
C LEU A 53 -11.98 24.14 -13.74
N VAL A 54 -10.70 24.18 -14.11
CA VAL A 54 -10.27 24.76 -15.40
C VAL A 54 -9.29 23.84 -16.13
N HIS A 55 -9.28 23.95 -17.46
CA HIS A 55 -8.19 23.39 -18.27
C HIS A 55 -6.99 24.33 -18.25
N ARG A 56 -5.80 23.77 -18.02
CA ARG A 56 -4.54 24.51 -18.14
C ARG A 56 -4.10 24.57 -19.60
N GLU A 57 -3.57 25.72 -20.03
CA GLU A 57 -2.93 25.87 -21.34
C GLU A 57 -1.83 24.81 -21.59
N TYR A 58 -1.11 24.42 -20.54
CA TYR A 58 -0.09 23.37 -20.59
C TYR A 58 -0.64 22.00 -21.05
N ASN A 59 -1.93 21.74 -20.82
CA ASN A 59 -2.62 20.51 -21.21
C ASN A 59 -3.42 20.69 -22.51
N SER A 60 -3.33 21.86 -23.16
CA SER A 60 -3.93 22.07 -24.47
C SER A 60 -3.34 21.10 -25.50
N LYS A 61 -4.17 20.71 -26.47
CA LYS A 61 -3.77 19.79 -27.56
C LYS A 61 -2.45 20.21 -28.21
N GLU A 62 -2.35 21.48 -28.62
CA GLU A 62 -1.15 22.02 -29.27
C GLU A 62 0.11 21.90 -28.38
N SER A 63 -0.02 22.22 -27.08
CA SER A 63 1.10 22.13 -26.14
C SER A 63 1.54 20.68 -25.92
N VAL A 64 0.58 19.76 -25.79
CA VAL A 64 0.86 18.32 -25.64
C VAL A 64 1.51 17.76 -26.90
N GLU A 65 1.01 18.09 -28.10
CA GLU A 65 1.59 17.67 -29.38
C GLU A 65 3.04 18.13 -29.54
N LYS A 66 3.35 19.39 -29.19
CA LYS A 66 4.73 19.90 -29.19
C LYS A 66 5.64 19.08 -28.26
N ARG A 67 5.17 18.76 -27.05
CA ARG A 67 5.91 17.94 -26.08
C ARG A 67 6.13 16.51 -26.58
N LEU A 68 5.11 15.90 -27.16
CA LEU A 68 5.18 14.57 -27.76
C LEU A 68 6.18 14.55 -28.92
N HIS A 69 6.09 15.50 -29.85
CA HIS A 69 7.04 15.61 -30.96
C HIS A 69 8.48 15.72 -30.47
N TYR A 70 8.74 16.59 -29.49
CA TYR A 70 10.06 16.73 -28.88
C TYR A 70 10.54 15.42 -28.27
N TYR A 71 9.70 14.75 -27.47
CA TYR A 71 10.06 13.47 -26.85
C TYR A 71 10.38 12.38 -27.88
N ARG A 72 9.50 12.19 -28.87
CA ARG A 72 9.64 11.18 -29.93
C ARG A 72 10.91 11.36 -30.75
N ARG A 73 11.29 12.62 -31.03
CA ARG A 73 12.50 12.95 -31.77
C ARG A 73 13.78 12.58 -31.01
N HIS A 74 13.78 12.66 -29.68
CA HIS A 74 15.02 12.52 -28.88
C HIS A 74 15.15 11.17 -28.16
N ILE A 75 14.04 10.52 -27.77
CA ILE A 75 14.10 9.29 -26.97
C ILE A 75 14.92 8.15 -27.61
N PRO A 76 14.96 7.94 -28.95
CA PRO A 76 15.79 6.89 -29.53
C PRO A 76 17.29 7.13 -29.32
N ALA A 77 17.75 8.38 -29.45
CA ALA A 77 19.14 8.75 -29.24
C ALA A 77 19.53 8.62 -27.76
N VAL A 78 18.65 9.05 -26.85
CA VAL A 78 18.83 8.87 -25.40
C VAL A 78 18.93 7.39 -25.06
N ALA A 79 18.02 6.55 -25.58
CA ALA A 79 18.05 5.10 -25.35
C ALA A 79 19.34 4.46 -25.87
N ALA A 80 19.87 4.91 -27.01
CA ALA A 80 21.12 4.41 -27.58
C ALA A 80 22.33 4.67 -26.67
N CYS A 81 22.34 5.76 -25.88
CA CYS A 81 23.40 6.03 -24.90
C CYS A 81 23.47 4.97 -23.79
N PHE A 82 22.38 4.23 -23.54
CA PHE A 82 22.28 3.20 -22.51
C PHE A 82 22.39 1.76 -23.07
N ASN A 83 22.83 1.57 -24.31
CA ASN A 83 23.00 0.27 -25.01
C ASN A 83 23.78 -0.78 -24.19
N LYS A 84 24.73 -0.37 -23.33
CA LYS A 84 25.49 -1.29 -22.47
C LYS A 84 24.72 -1.82 -21.24
N ALA A 85 23.61 -1.18 -20.84
CA ALA A 85 22.68 -1.72 -19.86
C ALA A 85 21.76 -2.75 -20.55
N LYS A 86 21.27 -3.77 -19.84
CA LYS A 86 20.25 -4.67 -20.41
C LYS A 86 19.03 -3.83 -20.78
N ILE A 87 18.83 -3.59 -22.08
CA ILE A 87 17.66 -2.86 -22.60
C ILE A 87 16.44 -3.72 -22.31
N LEU A 88 15.55 -3.25 -21.43
CA LEU A 88 14.66 -4.14 -20.70
C LEU A 88 13.19 -4.12 -21.13
N LYS A 89 12.95 -3.99 -22.44
CA LYS A 89 11.65 -4.01 -23.14
C LYS A 89 10.98 -2.62 -23.25
N ARG A 90 10.40 -2.40 -24.45
CA ARG A 90 9.39 -1.39 -24.72
C ARG A 90 8.06 -1.96 -24.25
N LEU A 91 7.50 -1.39 -23.18
CA LEU A 91 6.24 -1.86 -22.61
C LEU A 91 5.10 -1.04 -23.22
N LYS A 92 4.18 -1.72 -23.91
CA LYS A 92 2.99 -1.11 -24.52
C LYS A 92 1.78 -1.42 -23.64
N TYR A 93 1.12 -0.38 -23.11
CA TYR A 93 -0.08 -0.53 -22.30
C TYR A 93 -1.31 -0.08 -23.08
N MET A 94 -2.04 -1.03 -23.69
CA MET A 94 -3.28 -0.75 -24.44
C MET A 94 -4.37 -1.82 -24.27
N ASP A 95 -5.61 -1.40 -24.04
CA ASP A 95 -6.85 -2.17 -24.14
C ASP A 95 -7.98 -1.23 -24.62
N GLN A 96 -9.18 -1.76 -24.87
CA GLN A 96 -10.34 -1.00 -25.37
C GLN A 96 -10.82 0.14 -24.45
N HIS A 97 -10.26 0.28 -23.24
CA HIS A 97 -10.61 1.30 -22.23
C HIS A 97 -9.44 2.27 -21.94
N GLY A 98 -8.31 2.18 -22.66
CA GLY A 98 -7.18 3.11 -22.57
C GLY A 98 -6.08 2.71 -21.57
N ILE A 99 -5.49 3.70 -20.87
CA ILE A 99 -4.33 3.52 -19.96
C ILE A 99 -4.77 3.03 -18.56
N TRP A 100 -6.07 3.11 -18.25
CA TRP A 100 -6.60 2.89 -16.90
C TRP A 100 -6.47 1.47 -16.37
N GLY A 101 -6.43 1.33 -15.04
CA GLY A 101 -6.49 0.03 -14.36
C GLY A 101 -5.24 -0.83 -14.51
N ARG A 102 -4.15 -0.28 -15.07
CA ARG A 102 -2.91 -1.01 -15.35
C ARG A 102 -1.72 -0.62 -14.50
N GLU A 103 -1.85 0.23 -13.49
CA GLU A 103 -0.74 0.57 -12.60
C GLU A 103 -0.04 -0.68 -12.03
N ASP A 104 -0.82 -1.70 -11.65
CA ASP A 104 -0.31 -2.98 -11.19
C ASP A 104 0.39 -3.79 -12.29
N GLN A 105 -0.15 -3.77 -13.51
CA GLN A 105 0.48 -4.45 -14.66
C GLN A 105 1.76 -3.73 -15.10
N VAL A 106 1.75 -2.41 -15.12
CA VAL A 106 2.91 -1.56 -15.41
C VAL A 106 4.02 -1.85 -14.41
N TYR A 107 3.67 -1.80 -13.12
CA TYR A 107 4.60 -2.16 -12.08
C TYR A 107 5.12 -3.60 -12.23
N HIS A 108 4.23 -4.56 -12.49
CA HIS A 108 4.61 -5.96 -12.67
C HIS A 108 5.65 -6.11 -13.78
N ASP A 109 5.38 -5.55 -14.95
CA ASP A 109 6.26 -5.73 -16.11
C ASP A 109 7.58 -4.96 -15.93
N VAL A 110 7.56 -3.81 -15.25
CA VAL A 110 8.77 -3.10 -14.86
C VAL A 110 9.59 -3.94 -13.89
N VAL A 111 8.99 -4.53 -12.86
CA VAL A 111 9.70 -5.38 -11.91
C VAL A 111 10.22 -6.66 -12.55
N GLU A 112 9.41 -7.32 -13.40
CA GLU A 112 9.83 -8.48 -14.18
C GLU A 112 10.99 -8.12 -15.09
N ALA A 113 10.90 -6.98 -15.80
CA ALA A 113 11.97 -6.46 -16.62
C ALA A 113 13.25 -6.26 -15.78
N LEU A 114 13.16 -5.65 -14.61
CA LEU A 114 14.32 -5.48 -13.72
C LEU A 114 14.88 -6.80 -13.12
N GLY A 115 14.35 -7.97 -13.52
CA GLY A 115 14.77 -9.28 -13.03
C GLY A 115 14.16 -9.65 -11.69
N GLY A 116 13.13 -8.92 -11.26
CA GLY A 116 12.32 -9.27 -10.10
C GLY A 116 11.47 -10.51 -10.35
N LYS A 117 11.21 -11.28 -9.29
CA LYS A 117 10.32 -12.45 -9.35
C LYS A 117 8.86 -12.00 -9.64
N LYS A 118 8.06 -12.86 -10.28
CA LYS A 118 6.62 -12.63 -10.59
C LYS A 118 5.89 -11.94 -9.44
N VAL A 119 5.42 -10.71 -9.68
CA VAL A 119 4.61 -9.96 -8.72
C VAL A 119 3.16 -10.43 -8.88
N THR A 120 2.67 -11.27 -7.98
CA THR A 120 1.28 -11.74 -8.03
C THR A 120 0.30 -10.59 -7.83
N ARG A 121 -0.92 -10.66 -8.39
CA ARG A 121 -2.05 -9.75 -8.09
C ARG A 121 -2.55 -9.84 -6.63
N ALA A 122 -1.87 -10.58 -5.77
CA ALA A 122 -2.16 -10.57 -4.35
C ALA A 122 -1.86 -9.17 -3.80
N PRO A 123 -2.71 -8.62 -2.92
CA PRO A 123 -2.47 -7.31 -2.32
C PRO A 123 -1.05 -7.26 -1.73
N ARG A 124 -0.25 -6.27 -2.16
CA ARG A 124 1.16 -6.14 -1.74
C ARG A 124 1.31 -5.89 -0.25
N GLN A 125 0.26 -5.38 0.37
CA GLN A 125 0.13 -5.21 1.81
C GLN A 125 -0.86 -6.24 2.33
N PHE A 126 -0.34 -7.31 2.92
CA PHE A 126 -1.19 -8.23 3.64
C PHE A 126 -1.62 -7.58 4.95
N LYS A 127 -2.94 -7.62 5.19
CA LYS A 127 -3.57 -7.16 6.43
C LYS A 127 -4.15 -8.42 7.06
N LEU A 128 -3.29 -9.09 7.81
CA LEU A 128 -3.53 -10.45 8.28
C LEU A 128 -3.95 -10.43 9.74
N ILE A 129 -5.02 -11.14 10.08
CA ILE A 129 -5.29 -11.51 11.48
C ILE A 129 -4.95 -12.97 11.69
N ILE A 130 -4.25 -13.27 12.78
CA ILE A 130 -3.97 -14.64 13.23
C ILE A 130 -4.69 -14.88 14.56
N GLN A 131 -5.61 -15.84 14.54
CA GLN A 131 -6.37 -16.28 15.70
C GLN A 131 -6.11 -17.75 16.03
N GLY A 132 -6.27 -18.11 17.30
CA GLY A 132 -6.07 -19.49 17.78
C GLY A 132 -5.86 -19.56 19.29
N LEU A 133 -6.01 -20.75 19.84
CA LEU A 133 -5.86 -21.02 21.28
C LEU A 133 -4.50 -20.52 21.83
N PRO A 134 -4.40 -20.10 23.10
CA PRO A 134 -3.10 -19.99 23.78
C PRO A 134 -2.29 -21.28 23.58
N GLY A 135 -0.98 -21.19 23.32
CA GLY A 135 -0.15 -22.36 23.02
C GLY A 135 -0.19 -22.89 21.57
N SER A 136 -1.11 -22.41 20.72
CA SER A 136 -1.22 -22.89 19.31
C SER A 136 -0.08 -22.49 18.36
N GLY A 137 0.93 -21.75 18.83
CA GLY A 137 2.05 -21.28 18.01
C GLY A 137 1.77 -20.03 17.16
N LYS A 138 0.64 -19.34 17.37
CA LYS A 138 0.29 -18.10 16.65
C LYS A 138 1.38 -17.00 16.71
N SER A 139 2.03 -16.82 17.87
CA SER A 139 3.10 -15.82 18.03
C SER A 139 4.33 -16.18 17.20
N SER A 140 4.72 -17.46 17.21
CA SER A 140 5.85 -17.97 16.41
C SER A 140 5.57 -17.81 14.91
N LEU A 141 4.32 -18.09 14.47
CA LEU A 141 3.92 -17.87 13.10
C LEU A 141 3.95 -16.39 12.71
N ALA A 142 3.43 -15.50 13.55
CA ALA A 142 3.44 -14.06 13.30
C ALA A 142 4.88 -13.52 13.18
N ALA A 143 5.78 -13.95 14.07
CA ALA A 143 7.19 -13.58 14.04
C ALA A 143 7.90 -14.12 12.77
N GLU A 144 7.60 -15.35 12.36
CA GLU A 144 8.16 -15.92 11.13
C GLU A 144 7.65 -15.18 9.88
N ILE A 145 6.38 -14.75 9.88
CA ILE A 145 5.80 -13.94 8.81
C ILE A 145 6.47 -12.56 8.74
N GLU A 146 6.65 -11.89 9.87
CA GLU A 146 7.41 -10.63 9.98
C GLU A 146 8.82 -10.80 9.41
N ARG A 147 9.55 -11.82 9.86
CA ARG A 147 10.92 -12.11 9.42
C ARG A 147 11.04 -12.41 7.93
N LYS A 148 10.11 -13.18 7.37
CA LYS A 148 10.20 -13.70 5.99
C LYS A 148 9.64 -12.74 4.95
N TYR A 149 8.62 -11.97 5.31
CA TYR A 149 7.87 -11.12 4.37
C TYR A 149 7.97 -9.62 4.68
N GLY A 150 8.53 -9.24 5.83
CA GLY A 150 8.70 -7.83 6.22
C GLY A 150 7.40 -7.13 6.64
N PHE A 151 6.35 -7.88 6.98
CA PHE A 151 5.13 -7.28 7.54
C PHE A 151 5.35 -6.88 8.99
N VAL A 152 4.68 -5.82 9.41
CA VAL A 152 4.76 -5.38 10.80
C VAL A 152 3.96 -6.32 11.70
N HIS A 153 4.61 -6.94 12.68
CA HIS A 153 3.90 -7.78 13.67
C HIS A 153 3.36 -6.93 14.81
N VAL A 154 2.03 -6.87 14.88
CA VAL A 154 1.26 -6.15 15.89
C VAL A 154 0.56 -7.16 16.80
N SER A 155 0.69 -6.97 18.11
CA SER A 155 -0.07 -7.72 19.12
C SER A 155 -0.28 -6.85 20.36
N PRO A 156 -1.33 -7.11 21.16
CA PRO A 156 -1.53 -6.42 22.44
C PRO A 156 -0.27 -6.47 23.31
N LYS A 157 0.37 -7.64 23.42
CA LYS A 157 1.60 -7.82 24.20
C LYS A 157 2.74 -6.93 23.71
N LYS A 158 2.99 -6.85 22.39
CA LYS A 158 4.05 -6.00 21.82
C LYS A 158 3.78 -4.52 22.10
N ILE A 159 2.54 -4.06 21.90
CA ILE A 159 2.14 -2.67 22.18
C ILE A 159 2.33 -2.33 23.66
N ILE A 160 1.88 -3.20 24.57
CA ILE A 160 2.01 -2.95 26.01
C ILE A 160 3.48 -2.86 26.41
N LEU A 161 4.33 -3.79 25.96
CA LEU A 161 5.77 -3.77 26.25
C LEU A 161 6.45 -2.50 25.71
N GLU A 162 6.01 -2.01 24.56
CA GLU A 162 6.47 -0.74 23.99
C GLU A 162 6.03 0.46 24.85
N GLN A 163 4.76 0.53 25.28
CA GLN A 163 4.29 1.60 26.17
C GLN A 163 5.03 1.61 27.52
N VAL A 164 5.31 0.43 28.06
CA VAL A 164 6.07 0.25 29.31
C VAL A 164 7.51 0.73 29.16
N SER A 165 8.16 0.43 28.03
CA SER A 165 9.55 0.88 27.80
C SER A 165 9.64 2.42 27.69
N PHE A 166 8.61 3.06 27.14
CA PHE A 166 8.49 4.52 27.06
C PHE A 166 8.00 5.19 28.36
N LYS A 167 7.73 4.43 29.43
CA LYS A 167 7.27 4.93 30.74
C LYS A 167 6.05 5.85 30.63
N THR A 168 5.10 5.52 29.76
CA THR A 168 3.87 6.31 29.59
C THR A 168 2.99 6.24 30.83
N ARG A 169 2.07 7.22 30.99
CA ARG A 169 1.18 7.30 32.15
C ARG A 169 0.21 6.11 32.21
N GLU A 170 -0.10 5.55 31.05
CA GLU A 170 -1.02 4.43 30.83
C GLU A 170 -0.33 3.07 31.00
N ALA A 171 1.00 3.00 30.99
CA ALA A 171 1.77 1.75 31.01
C ALA A 171 1.41 0.83 32.19
N LYS A 172 1.15 1.39 33.37
CA LYS A 172 0.76 0.61 34.56
C LYS A 172 -0.61 -0.05 34.38
N ALA A 173 -1.60 0.69 33.85
CA ALA A 173 -2.94 0.16 33.59
C ALA A 173 -2.93 -0.88 32.45
N LEU A 174 -2.00 -0.75 31.50
CA LEU A 174 -1.84 -1.67 30.38
C LEU A 174 -1.20 -3.00 30.77
N LEU A 175 -0.38 -3.05 31.83
CA LEU A 175 0.17 -4.30 32.33
C LEU A 175 -0.91 -5.25 32.85
N ASP A 176 -1.98 -4.70 33.42
CA ASP A 176 -3.12 -5.50 33.91
C ASP A 176 -3.82 -6.25 32.78
N TYR A 177 -3.86 -5.68 31.56
CA TYR A 177 -4.41 -6.35 30.38
C TYR A 177 -3.69 -7.67 30.04
N ILE A 178 -2.39 -7.77 30.31
CA ILE A 178 -1.62 -9.01 30.03
C ILE A 178 -2.13 -10.16 30.89
N HIS A 179 -2.49 -9.87 32.14
CA HIS A 179 -2.88 -10.87 33.11
C HIS A 179 -4.40 -11.09 33.13
N ASN A 180 -5.18 -10.03 32.97
CA ASN A 180 -6.64 -10.01 33.09
C ASN A 180 -7.28 -9.26 31.91
N PRO A 181 -7.18 -9.79 30.66
CA PRO A 181 -7.74 -9.13 29.49
C PRO A 181 -9.26 -8.99 29.54
N GLU A 182 -9.95 -9.86 30.29
CA GLU A 182 -11.42 -9.82 30.45
C GLU A 182 -11.90 -8.70 31.38
N GLU A 183 -11.04 -8.24 32.29
CA GLU A 183 -11.35 -7.19 33.26
C GLU A 183 -10.96 -5.79 32.77
N THR A 184 -10.28 -5.71 31.63
CA THR A 184 -9.82 -4.45 31.06
C THR A 184 -10.82 -3.93 30.02
N PRO A 185 -11.25 -2.65 30.08
CA PRO A 185 -12.14 -2.08 29.07
C PRO A 185 -11.59 -2.22 27.65
N ASP A 186 -12.41 -2.74 26.73
CA ASP A 186 -12.05 -3.00 25.33
C ASP A 186 -11.44 -1.77 24.64
N ASP A 187 -11.99 -0.58 24.91
CA ASP A 187 -11.65 0.67 24.23
C ASP A 187 -10.17 1.03 24.36
N LEU A 188 -9.54 0.77 25.51
CA LEU A 188 -8.14 1.13 25.75
C LEU A 188 -7.20 0.39 24.79
N MET A 189 -7.39 -0.92 24.64
CA MET A 189 -6.54 -1.73 23.76
C MET A 189 -6.88 -1.49 22.30
N VAL A 190 -8.16 -1.36 21.97
CA VAL A 190 -8.65 -1.03 20.63
C VAL A 190 -7.97 0.23 20.10
N ASP A 191 -7.97 1.31 20.88
CA ASP A 191 -7.40 2.59 20.45
C ASP A 191 -5.90 2.49 20.17
N LEU A 192 -5.15 1.76 21.00
CA LEU A 192 -3.72 1.56 20.80
C LEU A 192 -3.43 0.73 19.55
N ILE A 193 -4.20 -0.34 19.33
CA ILE A 193 -4.10 -1.18 18.13
C ILE A 193 -4.39 -0.34 16.88
N ILE A 194 -5.47 0.45 16.88
CA ILE A 194 -5.84 1.31 15.75
C ILE A 194 -4.73 2.33 15.46
N LYS A 195 -4.24 3.02 16.49
CA LYS A 195 -3.11 3.96 16.34
C LYS A 195 -1.88 3.28 15.73
N ARG A 196 -1.55 2.06 16.18
CA ARG A 196 -0.39 1.31 15.67
C ARG A 196 -0.58 0.89 14.21
N LEU A 197 -1.76 0.39 13.85
CA LEU A 197 -2.07 -0.08 12.49
C LEU A 197 -2.14 1.05 11.45
N LEU A 198 -2.38 2.29 11.89
CA LEU A 198 -2.40 3.48 11.04
C LEU A 198 -1.03 4.15 10.90
N MET A 199 0.02 3.64 11.57
CA MET A 199 1.37 4.18 11.39
C MET A 199 1.91 3.92 9.97
N PRO A 200 2.80 4.79 9.46
CA PRO A 200 3.29 4.69 8.08
C PRO A 200 3.93 3.35 7.71
N ASP A 201 4.61 2.69 8.65
CA ASP A 201 5.19 1.36 8.42
C ASP A 201 4.12 0.29 8.20
N CYS A 202 3.10 0.22 9.06
CA CYS A 202 1.96 -0.68 8.91
C CYS A 202 1.16 -0.40 7.63
N VAL A 203 0.93 0.88 7.31
CA VAL A 203 0.19 1.29 6.12
C VAL A 203 0.98 0.96 4.85
N ASN A 204 2.30 1.14 4.84
CA ASN A 204 3.11 0.94 3.65
C ASN A 204 3.54 -0.52 3.44
N GLN A 205 3.83 -1.26 4.51
CA GLN A 205 4.38 -2.62 4.47
C GLN A 205 3.31 -3.70 4.64
N GLY A 206 2.15 -3.36 5.21
CA GLY A 206 1.18 -4.33 5.69
C GLY A 206 1.50 -4.79 7.12
N TRP A 207 0.59 -5.57 7.70
CA TRP A 207 0.65 -5.96 9.09
C TRP A 207 0.10 -7.37 9.33
N VAL A 208 0.63 -8.01 10.36
CA VAL A 208 0.07 -9.22 10.97
C VAL A 208 -0.36 -8.89 12.40
N LEU A 209 -1.67 -8.95 12.63
CA LEU A 209 -2.31 -8.71 13.91
C LEU A 209 -2.59 -10.05 14.60
N GLU A 210 -1.87 -10.29 15.69
CA GLU A 210 -1.90 -11.56 16.43
C GLU A 210 -2.78 -11.44 17.67
N GLY A 211 -3.74 -12.36 17.81
CA GLY A 211 -4.53 -12.52 19.04
C GLY A 211 -5.44 -11.33 19.35
N PHE A 212 -5.88 -10.60 18.32
CA PHE A 212 -6.83 -9.50 18.40
C PHE A 212 -7.58 -9.38 17.06
N PRO A 213 -8.87 -9.03 17.03
CA PRO A 213 -9.80 -8.84 18.15
C PRO A 213 -10.28 -10.18 18.74
N ASN A 214 -10.56 -10.21 20.04
CA ASN A 214 -11.08 -11.37 20.78
C ASN A 214 -12.56 -11.24 21.14
N THR A 215 -13.12 -10.02 21.13
CA THR A 215 -14.54 -9.77 21.38
C THR A 215 -15.24 -9.19 20.15
N LYS A 216 -16.57 -9.32 20.10
CA LYS A 216 -17.39 -8.68 19.05
C LYS A 216 -17.26 -7.15 19.09
N SER A 217 -17.13 -6.56 20.29
CA SER A 217 -16.98 -5.11 20.45
C SER A 217 -15.67 -4.62 19.84
N GLN A 218 -14.55 -5.29 20.15
CA GLN A 218 -13.24 -5.00 19.56
C GLN A 218 -13.28 -5.11 18.02
N ALA A 219 -13.89 -6.18 17.49
CA ALA A 219 -14.01 -6.37 16.05
C ALA A 219 -14.83 -5.27 15.37
N LYS A 220 -15.94 -4.86 15.99
CA LYS A 220 -16.77 -3.75 15.51
C LYS A 220 -15.98 -2.43 15.52
N ALA A 221 -15.25 -2.14 16.60
CA ALA A 221 -14.48 -0.91 16.71
C ALA A 221 -13.38 -0.80 15.64
N LEU A 222 -12.72 -1.91 15.28
CA LEU A 222 -11.79 -1.94 14.13
C LEU A 222 -12.51 -1.63 12.82
N ALA A 223 -13.68 -2.25 12.58
CA ALA A 223 -14.46 -2.04 11.38
C ALA A 223 -14.98 -0.60 11.25
N ASP A 224 -15.45 0.00 12.35
CA ASP A 224 -15.94 1.38 12.40
C ASP A 224 -14.83 2.41 12.09
N LYS A 225 -13.55 2.03 12.28
CA LYS A 225 -12.37 2.83 11.87
C LYS A 225 -11.81 2.45 10.49
N GLY A 226 -12.52 1.62 9.73
CA GLY A 226 -12.11 1.21 8.38
C GLY A 226 -10.93 0.23 8.36
N ILE A 227 -10.61 -0.41 9.49
CA ILE A 227 -9.56 -1.43 9.57
C ILE A 227 -10.14 -2.77 9.18
N PHE A 228 -9.98 -3.11 7.89
CA PHE A 228 -10.40 -4.39 7.35
C PHE A 228 -9.19 -5.29 7.03
N PRO A 229 -9.04 -6.43 7.71
CA PRO A 229 -8.07 -7.43 7.28
C PRO A 229 -8.50 -8.01 5.93
N ASN A 230 -7.52 -8.30 5.07
CA ASN A 230 -7.80 -9.00 3.82
C ASN A 230 -7.68 -10.52 3.99
N ARG A 231 -7.10 -11.01 5.08
CA ARG A 231 -6.96 -12.44 5.41
C ARG A 231 -7.14 -12.67 6.90
N LEU A 232 -7.79 -13.78 7.23
CA LEU A 232 -7.90 -14.32 8.58
C LEU A 232 -7.35 -15.75 8.57
N LEU A 233 -6.37 -16.02 9.43
CA LEU A 233 -5.86 -17.36 9.68
C LEU A 233 -6.33 -17.82 11.05
N TRP A 234 -7.00 -18.97 11.08
CA TRP A 234 -7.42 -19.61 12.31
C TRP A 234 -6.59 -20.87 12.56
N LEU A 235 -5.70 -20.83 13.54
CA LEU A 235 -4.87 -21.96 13.93
C LEU A 235 -5.71 -22.92 14.78
N ARG A 236 -6.07 -24.06 14.19
CA ARG A 236 -6.74 -25.15 14.89
C ARG A 236 -5.69 -26.09 15.47
N ALA A 237 -5.61 -26.15 16.80
CA ALA A 237 -4.83 -27.11 17.54
C ALA A 237 -5.72 -27.70 18.65
N SER A 238 -5.46 -28.95 19.06
CA SER A 238 -6.15 -29.53 20.21
C SER A 238 -5.67 -28.88 21.51
N GLU A 239 -6.49 -28.91 22.56
CA GLU A 239 -6.09 -28.43 23.88
C GLU A 239 -4.85 -29.18 24.40
N GLU A 240 -4.78 -30.49 24.17
CA GLU A 240 -3.64 -31.33 24.56
C GLU A 240 -2.34 -30.83 23.91
N THR A 241 -2.36 -30.54 22.61
CA THR A 241 -1.21 -29.97 21.89
C THR A 241 -0.85 -28.58 22.43
N CYS A 242 -1.84 -27.74 22.77
CA CYS A 242 -1.61 -26.40 23.27
C CYS A 242 -1.06 -26.36 24.70
N ARG A 243 -1.30 -27.39 25.52
CA ARG A 243 -0.80 -27.50 26.90
C ARG A 243 0.63 -28.06 26.97
N ALA A 244 1.07 -28.78 25.94
CA ALA A 244 2.34 -29.48 25.92
C ALA A 244 3.54 -28.64 25.44
N GLY A 245 3.32 -27.40 24.98
CA GLY A 245 4.35 -26.48 24.47
C GLY A 245 4.40 -25.17 25.24
#